data_AF-A0A328L329-F1
#
_entry.id   AF-A0A328L329-F1
#
_cell.length_a   1.000
_cell.length_b   1.000
_cell.length_c   1.000
_cell.angle_alpha   90.00
_cell.angle_beta   90.00
_cell.angle_gamma   90.00
#
_symmetry.space_group_name_H-M   'P 1'
#
loop_
_entity.id
_entity.type
_entity.pdbx_description
1 polymer ?
#
loop_
_entity_poly.entity_id
_entity_poly.type
_entity_poly.pdbx_seq_one_letter_code
_entity_poly.pdbx_strand_id
1 'polypeptide(L)'
;MKLYELTSNFNQLQQMIEDGTDPEVINDTLQSISEAIEDKVQGAALLIRNIEAQVEVIKGEENRLAERRKSFENSCKNIKDYLYHQMIAVDKRRIKGALITVGIQKNPASLEIAEDAVIPPEYMIPQNPKVDKKALLLAIKNGMKWNGISLKQGESVRIR
;
A
#
# COMPACT_ATOMS: atom_id res chain seq x y z
N MET A 1 -16.45 5.03 -13.55
CA MET A 1 -17.89 4.94 -13.22
C MET A 1 -18.27 6.24 -12.52
N LYS A 2 -19.44 6.82 -12.83
CA LYS A 2 -19.92 8.07 -12.19
C LYS A 2 -20.99 7.70 -11.17
N LEU A 3 -20.80 8.12 -9.91
CA LEU A 3 -21.74 7.87 -8.82
C LEU A 3 -22.77 9.00 -8.71
N TYR A 4 -22.33 10.23 -8.98
CA TYR A 4 -23.15 11.44 -8.97
C TYR A 4 -22.97 12.23 -10.26
N GLU A 5 -24.04 12.89 -10.67
CA GLU A 5 -24.01 13.90 -11.74
C GLU A 5 -23.39 15.20 -11.22
N LEU A 6 -22.49 15.77 -12.00
CA LEU A 6 -21.78 17.01 -11.70
C LEU A 6 -22.27 18.14 -12.61
N THR A 7 -22.08 19.40 -12.19
CA THR A 7 -22.26 20.53 -13.11
C THR A 7 -21.19 20.50 -14.20
N SER A 8 -21.37 21.28 -15.27
CA SER A 8 -20.44 21.31 -16.41
C SER A 8 -18.99 21.59 -15.97
N ASN A 9 -18.81 22.52 -15.03
CA ASN A 9 -17.49 22.92 -14.53
C ASN A 9 -16.79 21.79 -13.76
N PHE A 10 -17.52 21.07 -12.90
CA PHE A 10 -16.96 19.96 -12.13
C PHE A 10 -16.75 18.69 -12.98
N ASN A 11 -17.52 18.50 -14.06
CA ASN A 11 -17.23 17.45 -15.04
C ASN A 11 -15.90 17.69 -15.76
N GLN A 12 -15.60 18.94 -16.12
CA GLN A 12 -14.33 19.30 -16.74
C GLN A 12 -13.16 19.05 -15.77
N LEU A 13 -13.32 19.43 -14.50
CA LEU A 13 -12.33 19.12 -13.45
C LEU A 13 -12.12 17.61 -13.29
N GLN A 14 -13.19 16.82 -13.33
CA GLN A 14 -13.09 15.36 -13.27
C GLN A 14 -12.26 14.81 -14.43
N GLN A 15 -12.49 15.27 -15.66
CA GLN A 15 -11.72 14.85 -16.83
C GLN A 15 -10.23 15.23 -16.70
N MET A 16 -9.94 16.46 -16.27
CA MET A 16 -8.56 16.90 -16.05
C MET A 16 -7.81 16.02 -15.04
N ILE A 17 -8.49 15.58 -13.97
CA ILE A 17 -7.93 14.66 -12.98
C ILE A 17 -7.68 13.28 -13.58
N GLU A 18 -8.63 12.76 -14.36
CA GLU A 18 -8.51 11.46 -15.04
C GLU A 18 -7.36 11.46 -16.08
N ASP A 19 -7.11 12.60 -16.74
CA ASP A 19 -6.02 12.78 -17.70
C ASP A 19 -4.65 13.00 -17.03
N GLY A 20 -4.60 13.09 -15.69
CA GLY A 20 -3.35 13.28 -14.95
C GLY A 20 -2.80 14.70 -15.05
N THR A 21 -3.67 15.69 -15.19
CA THR A 21 -3.29 17.12 -15.22
C THR A 21 -2.62 17.55 -13.92
N ASP A 22 -1.72 18.53 -14.00
CA ASP A 22 -1.02 19.09 -12.84
C ASP A 22 -1.99 19.60 -11.76
N PRO A 23 -1.78 19.25 -10.47
CA PRO A 23 -2.55 19.77 -9.35
C PRO A 23 -2.68 21.31 -9.31
N GLU A 24 -1.67 22.07 -9.74
CA GLU A 24 -1.74 23.54 -9.77
C GLU A 24 -2.81 24.01 -10.76
N VAL A 25 -2.87 23.43 -11.96
CA VAL A 25 -3.85 23.77 -13.00
C VAL A 25 -5.27 23.38 -12.56
N ILE A 26 -5.42 22.25 -11.85
CA ILE A 26 -6.69 21.82 -11.25
C ILE A 26 -7.16 22.84 -10.20
N ASN A 27 -6.26 23.31 -9.34
CA ASN A 27 -6.58 24.31 -8.31
C ASN A 27 -6.97 25.66 -8.93
N ASP A 28 -6.25 26.11 -9.96
CA ASP A 28 -6.57 27.35 -10.69
C ASP A 28 -7.95 27.26 -11.33
N THR A 29 -8.27 26.12 -11.95
CA THR A 29 -9.58 25.86 -12.54
C THR A 29 -10.66 25.86 -11.46
N LEU A 30 -10.44 25.17 -10.35
CA LEU A 30 -11.35 25.19 -9.21
C LEU A 30 -11.56 26.62 -8.69
N GLN A 31 -10.50 27.43 -8.59
CA GLN A 31 -10.58 28.81 -8.12
C GLN A 31 -11.37 29.70 -9.08
N SER A 32 -11.21 29.53 -10.39
CA SER A 32 -11.89 30.31 -11.43
C SER A 32 -13.40 30.03 -11.54
N ILE A 33 -13.90 28.92 -11.00
CA ILE A 33 -15.34 28.64 -10.91
C ILE A 33 -16.00 29.73 -10.06
N SER A 34 -16.78 30.56 -10.77
CA SER A 34 -17.47 31.74 -10.26
C SER A 34 -18.92 31.39 -9.88
N GLU A 35 -19.08 30.40 -9.01
CA GLU A 35 -20.36 29.96 -8.44
C GLU A 35 -20.47 30.43 -6.98
N ALA A 36 -21.67 30.38 -6.40
CA ALA A 36 -21.83 30.60 -4.97
C ALA A 36 -20.97 29.57 -4.19
N ILE A 37 -20.42 29.98 -3.05
CA ILE A 37 -19.51 29.13 -2.28
C ILE A 37 -20.18 27.81 -1.85
N GLU A 38 -21.49 27.84 -1.58
CA GLU A 38 -22.28 26.66 -1.22
C GLU A 38 -22.36 25.64 -2.38
N ASP A 39 -22.70 26.11 -3.58
CA ASP A 39 -22.77 25.28 -4.79
C ASP A 39 -21.39 24.71 -5.16
N LYS A 40 -20.34 25.53 -5.03
CA LYS A 40 -18.96 25.13 -5.27
C LYS A 40 -18.49 24.05 -4.29
N VAL A 41 -18.81 24.19 -3.01
CA VAL A 41 -18.51 23.18 -1.99
C VAL A 41 -19.27 21.89 -2.27
N GLN A 42 -20.54 21.97 -2.64
CA GLN A 42 -21.35 20.79 -2.96
C GLN A 42 -20.84 20.07 -4.22
N GLY A 43 -20.53 20.80 -5.29
CA GLY A 43 -19.94 20.24 -6.51
C GLY A 43 -18.58 19.58 -6.27
N ALA A 44 -17.72 20.21 -5.47
CA ALA A 44 -16.43 19.62 -5.08
C ALA A 44 -16.62 18.34 -4.23
N ALA A 45 -17.60 18.32 -3.32
CA ALA A 45 -17.89 17.14 -2.52
C ALA A 45 -18.38 15.96 -3.38
N LEU A 46 -19.25 16.21 -4.36
CA LEU A 46 -19.71 15.19 -5.31
C LEU A 46 -18.57 14.70 -6.20
N LEU A 47 -17.68 15.60 -6.65
CA LEU A 47 -16.48 15.25 -7.41
C LEU A 47 -15.57 14.31 -6.60
N ILE A 48 -15.31 14.64 -5.32
CA ILE A 48 -14.52 13.80 -4.42
C ILE A 48 -15.16 12.40 -4.28
N ARG A 49 -16.48 12.31 -4.09
CA ARG A 49 -17.19 11.02 -4.02
C ARG A 49 -17.03 10.20 -5.29
N ASN A 50 -17.10 10.82 -6.47
CA ASN A 50 -16.86 10.14 -7.74
C ASN A 50 -15.44 9.59 -7.82
N ILE A 51 -14.44 10.37 -7.40
CA ILE A 51 -13.03 9.94 -7.40
C ILE A 51 -12.81 8.81 -6.38
N GLU A 52 -13.34 8.92 -5.16
CA GLU A 52 -13.29 7.86 -4.14
C GLU A 52 -13.87 6.53 -4.66
N ALA A 53 -14.99 6.59 -5.38
CA ALA A 53 -15.58 5.40 -5.99
C ALA A 53 -14.67 4.78 -7.06
N GLN A 54 -13.98 5.58 -7.87
CA GLN A 54 -13.01 5.07 -8.84
C GLN A 54 -11.79 4.43 -8.15
N VAL A 55 -11.29 5.05 -7.08
CA VAL A 55 -10.18 4.51 -6.27
C VAL A 55 -10.51 3.12 -5.73
N GLU A 56 -11.71 2.92 -5.19
CA GLU A 56 -12.10 1.60 -4.67
C GLU A 56 -12.22 0.53 -5.78
N VAL A 57 -12.69 0.91 -6.98
CA VAL A 57 -12.71 0.00 -8.13
C VAL A 57 -11.30 -0.39 -8.54
N ILE A 58 -10.39 0.59 -8.67
CA ILE A 58 -8.99 0.36 -9.05
C ILE A 58 -8.32 -0.57 -8.03
N LYS A 59 -8.49 -0.29 -6.73
CA LYS A 59 -7.97 -1.11 -5.65
C LYS A 59 -8.52 -2.55 -5.67
N GLY A 60 -9.78 -2.72 -6.03
CA GLY A 60 -10.37 -4.05 -6.28
C GLY A 60 -9.64 -4.80 -7.38
N GLU A 61 -9.40 -4.14 -8.52
CA GLU A 61 -8.65 -4.72 -9.64
C GLU A 61 -7.18 -4.99 -9.29
N GLU A 62 -6.52 -4.09 -8.55
CA GLU A 62 -5.16 -4.30 -8.06
C GLU A 62 -5.08 -5.55 -7.18
N ASN A 63 -6.02 -5.73 -6.25
CA ASN A 63 -6.08 -6.93 -5.40
C ASN A 63 -6.24 -8.19 -6.25
N ARG A 64 -7.17 -8.19 -7.20
CA ARG A 64 -7.41 -9.32 -8.12
C ARG A 64 -6.15 -9.66 -8.94
N LEU A 65 -5.45 -8.64 -9.46
CA LEU A 65 -4.20 -8.82 -10.20
C LEU A 65 -3.07 -9.31 -9.30
N ALA A 66 -2.98 -8.81 -8.06
CA ALA A 66 -2.00 -9.25 -7.08
C ALA A 66 -2.21 -10.72 -6.68
N GLU A 67 -3.45 -11.16 -6.49
CA GLU A 67 -3.79 -12.57 -6.26
C GLU A 67 -3.42 -13.44 -7.45
N ARG A 68 -3.72 -13.00 -8.67
CA ARG A 68 -3.32 -13.71 -9.89
C ARG A 68 -1.80 -13.82 -10.02
N ARG A 69 -1.07 -12.74 -9.71
CA ARG A 69 0.41 -12.75 -9.67
C ARG A 69 0.93 -13.78 -8.66
N LYS A 70 0.40 -13.78 -7.43
CA LYS A 70 0.75 -14.76 -6.39
C LYS A 70 0.50 -16.20 -6.85
N SER A 71 -0.59 -16.46 -7.56
CA SER A 71 -0.89 -17.78 -8.11
C SER A 71 0.19 -18.25 -9.11
N PHE A 72 0.66 -17.38 -9.99
CA PHE A 72 1.77 -17.68 -10.90
C PHE A 72 3.10 -17.88 -10.16
N GLU A 73 3.40 -17.02 -9.17
CA GLU A 73 4.59 -17.18 -8.31
C GLU A 73 4.59 -18.55 -7.61
N ASN A 74 3.46 -18.95 -7.05
CA ASN A 74 3.28 -20.25 -6.40
C ASN A 74 3.41 -21.41 -7.39
N SER A 75 2.84 -21.29 -8.60
CA SER A 75 2.96 -22.30 -9.65
C SER A 75 4.43 -22.48 -10.06
N CYS A 76 5.16 -21.40 -10.26
CA CYS A 76 6.60 -21.42 -10.53
C CYS A 76 7.40 -22.08 -9.40
N LYS A 77 7.07 -21.77 -8.13
CA LYS A 77 7.68 -22.40 -6.96
C LYS A 77 7.42 -23.91 -6.95
N ASN A 78 6.17 -24.34 -7.11
CA ASN A 78 5.79 -25.75 -7.10
C ASN A 78 6.50 -26.55 -8.21
N ILE A 79 6.64 -25.96 -9.41
CA ILE A 79 7.37 -26.61 -10.51
C ILE A 79 8.87 -26.71 -10.19
N LYS A 80 9.47 -25.69 -9.58
CA LYS A 80 10.88 -25.76 -9.15
C LYS A 80 11.10 -26.82 -8.08
N ASP A 81 10.20 -26.92 -7.10
CA ASP A 81 10.26 -27.93 -6.04
C ASP A 81 10.11 -29.34 -6.63
N TYR A 82 9.15 -29.53 -7.56
CA TYR A 82 9.04 -30.78 -8.32
C TYR A 82 10.34 -31.14 -9.05
N LEU A 83 10.92 -30.19 -9.80
CA LEU A 83 12.18 -30.40 -10.51
C LEU A 83 13.33 -30.77 -9.56
N TYR A 84 13.40 -30.11 -8.40
CA TYR A 84 14.38 -30.45 -7.36
C TYR A 84 14.22 -31.91 -6.91
N HIS A 85 13.00 -32.33 -6.54
CA HIS A 85 12.75 -33.70 -6.10
C HIS A 85 13.08 -34.74 -7.18
N GLN A 86 12.72 -34.47 -8.44
CA GLN A 86 13.05 -35.37 -9.55
C GLN A 86 14.56 -35.46 -9.80
N MET A 87 15.28 -34.34 -9.77
CA MET A 87 16.73 -34.30 -9.95
C MET A 87 17.47 -35.04 -8.83
N ILE A 88 16.98 -34.97 -7.58
CA ILE A 88 17.50 -35.75 -6.46
C ILE A 88 17.19 -37.24 -6.63
N ALA A 89 15.97 -37.60 -7.03
CA ALA A 89 15.55 -39.00 -7.19
C ALA A 89 16.40 -39.76 -8.23
N VAL A 90 16.87 -39.07 -9.27
CA VAL A 90 17.74 -39.66 -10.32
C VAL A 90 19.24 -39.41 -10.09
N ASP A 91 19.62 -38.88 -8.92
CA ASP A 91 20.98 -38.50 -8.53
C ASP A 91 21.73 -37.62 -9.56
N LYS A 92 21.00 -36.71 -10.23
CA LYS A 92 21.57 -35.76 -11.20
C LYS A 92 21.40 -34.34 -10.70
N ARG A 93 22.50 -33.77 -10.18
CA ARG A 93 22.52 -32.38 -9.72
C ARG A 93 22.61 -31.34 -10.82
N ARG A 94 22.95 -31.72 -12.06
CA ARG A 94 23.04 -30.80 -13.20
C ARG A 94 22.61 -31.50 -14.49
N ILE A 95 21.72 -30.85 -15.24
CA ILE A 95 21.21 -31.31 -16.53
C ILE A 95 21.45 -30.20 -17.55
N LYS A 96 22.25 -30.49 -18.58
CA LYS A 96 22.48 -29.58 -19.71
C LYS A 96 21.47 -29.94 -20.82
N GLY A 97 20.59 -29.01 -21.15
CA GLY A 97 19.74 -29.09 -22.35
C GLY A 97 20.33 -28.27 -23.49
N ALA A 98 19.69 -28.36 -24.67
CA ALA A 98 20.12 -27.63 -25.86
C ALA A 98 19.96 -26.10 -25.72
N LEU A 99 18.93 -25.64 -24.99
CA LEU A 99 18.62 -24.22 -24.80
C LEU A 99 18.97 -23.70 -23.41
N ILE A 100 18.84 -24.54 -22.38
CA ILE A 100 19.04 -24.15 -20.98
C ILE A 100 19.74 -25.25 -20.19
N THR A 101 20.49 -24.86 -19.16
CA THR A 101 21.08 -25.77 -18.19
C THR A 101 20.40 -25.58 -16.84
N VAL A 102 19.94 -26.67 -16.24
CA VAL A 102 19.32 -26.68 -14.91
C VAL A 102 20.29 -27.33 -13.93
N GLY A 103 20.48 -26.71 -12.76
CA GLY A 103 21.38 -27.23 -11.73
C GLY A 103 20.85 -26.95 -10.34
N ILE A 104 21.11 -27.87 -9.42
CA ILE A 104 20.89 -27.66 -7.99
C ILE A 104 22.14 -27.01 -7.41
N GLN A 105 21.96 -25.85 -6.78
CA GLN A 105 23.01 -25.14 -6.08
C GLN A 105 22.65 -25.01 -4.59
N LYS A 106 23.67 -24.94 -3.73
CA LYS A 106 23.46 -24.59 -2.33
C LYS A 106 23.08 -23.11 -2.23
N ASN A 107 21.96 -22.83 -1.58
CA ASN A 107 21.58 -21.48 -1.20
C ASN A 107 22.58 -20.93 -0.16
N PRO A 108 22.70 -19.60 -0.02
CA PRO A 108 23.44 -19.02 1.09
C PRO A 108 22.91 -19.57 2.43
N ALA A 109 23.82 -19.74 3.39
CA ALA A 109 23.45 -20.26 4.70
C ALA A 109 22.41 -19.34 5.35
N SER A 110 21.27 -19.92 5.76
CA SER A 110 20.26 -19.26 6.58
C SER A 110 20.36 -19.80 8.00
N LEU A 111 20.23 -18.92 8.99
CA LEU A 111 20.14 -19.32 10.39
C LEU A 111 18.71 -19.76 10.69
N GLU A 112 18.56 -20.99 11.17
CA GLU A 112 17.33 -21.48 11.77
C GLU A 112 17.48 -21.34 13.30
N ILE A 113 16.64 -20.51 13.90
CA ILE A 113 16.65 -20.24 15.34
C ILE A 113 15.41 -20.93 15.92
N ALA A 114 15.62 -21.93 16.77
CA ALA A 114 14.54 -22.61 17.49
C ALA A 114 13.89 -21.69 18.52
N GLU A 115 12.64 -21.96 18.90
CA GLU A 115 11.89 -21.14 19.88
C GLU A 115 12.58 -21.10 21.25
N ASP A 116 13.23 -22.20 21.66
CA ASP A 116 13.96 -22.31 22.93
C ASP A 116 15.45 -21.93 22.81
N ALA A 117 15.87 -21.35 21.69
CA ALA A 117 17.27 -21.00 21.48
C ALA A 117 17.70 -19.85 22.39
N VAL A 118 18.72 -20.09 23.22
CA VAL A 118 19.40 -19.03 23.97
C VAL A 118 20.34 -18.30 23.02
N ILE A 119 19.90 -17.16 22.49
CA ILE A 119 20.71 -16.33 21.58
C ILE A 119 21.67 -15.48 22.44
N PRO A 120 22.99 -15.48 22.16
CA PRO A 120 23.93 -14.62 22.88
C PRO A 120 23.56 -13.14 22.73
N PRO A 121 23.62 -12.34 23.81
CA PRO A 121 23.28 -10.91 23.77
C PRO A 121 24.05 -10.10 22.72
N GLU A 122 25.26 -10.53 22.35
CA GLU A 122 26.10 -9.91 21.32
C GLU A 122 25.46 -9.88 19.92
N TYR A 123 24.54 -10.81 19.65
CA TYR A 123 23.80 -10.90 18.38
C TYR A 123 22.35 -10.39 18.50
N MET A 124 21.93 -9.96 19.69
CA MET A 124 20.62 -9.36 19.89
C MET A 124 20.70 -7.85 19.63
N ILE A 125 19.84 -7.36 18.73
CA ILE A 125 19.70 -5.91 18.51
C ILE A 125 18.67 -5.39 19.53
N PRO A 126 19.07 -4.53 20.49
CA PRO A 126 18.12 -3.97 21.45
C PRO A 126 17.09 -3.10 20.71
N GLN A 127 15.81 -3.45 20.83
CA GLN A 127 14.74 -2.61 20.31
C GLN A 127 14.45 -1.48 21.29
N ASN A 128 14.49 -0.24 20.81
CA ASN A 128 14.05 0.90 21.61
C ASN A 128 12.59 0.70 22.05
N PRO A 129 12.24 1.10 23.28
CA PRO A 129 10.87 1.00 23.77
C PRO A 129 9.92 1.72 22.82
N LYS A 130 8.95 0.98 22.28
CA LYS A 130 7.91 1.55 21.43
C LYS A 130 7.02 2.45 22.28
N VAL A 131 6.97 3.74 21.95
CA VAL A 131 6.09 4.69 22.63
C VAL A 131 4.64 4.37 22.28
N ASP A 132 3.83 4.07 23.30
CA ASP A 132 2.38 4.00 23.14
C ASP A 132 1.81 5.42 23.04
N LYS A 133 1.74 5.92 21.81
CA LYS A 133 1.17 7.24 21.50
C LYS A 133 -0.30 7.36 21.89
N LYS A 134 -1.07 6.26 21.95
CA LYS A 134 -2.50 6.29 22.30
C LYS A 134 -2.68 6.48 23.80
N ALA A 135 -1.95 5.70 24.60
CA ALA A 135 -1.93 5.86 26.06
C ALA A 135 -1.40 7.24 26.45
N LEU A 136 -0.34 7.71 25.78
CA LEU A 136 0.22 9.04 25.99
C LEU A 136 -0.78 10.16 25.66
N LEU A 137 -1.51 10.05 24.54
CA LEU A 137 -2.54 11.01 24.14
C LEU A 137 -3.71 11.04 25.13
N LEU A 138 -4.15 9.88 25.64
CA LEU A 138 -5.15 9.79 26.70
C LEU A 138 -4.68 10.47 27.99
N ALA A 139 -3.44 10.21 28.41
CA ALA A 139 -2.90 10.82 29.62
C ALA A 139 -2.73 12.34 29.50
N ILE A 140 -2.33 12.85 28.34
CA ILE A 140 -2.30 14.30 28.06
C ILE A 140 -3.69 14.91 28.11
N LYS A 141 -4.70 14.23 27.51
CA LYS A 141 -6.11 14.66 27.60
C LYS A 141 -6.64 14.66 29.04
N ASN A 142 -6.16 13.74 29.88
CA ASN A 142 -6.52 13.63 31.29
C ASN A 142 -5.72 14.60 32.21
N GLY A 143 -4.93 15.51 31.64
CA GLY A 143 -4.26 16.59 32.37
C GLY A 143 -2.80 16.34 32.73
N MET A 144 -2.20 15.22 32.34
CA MET A 144 -0.75 15.00 32.51
C MET A 144 0.02 15.87 31.52
N LYS A 145 1.02 16.60 32.03
CA LYS A 145 1.93 17.42 31.21
C LYS A 145 3.34 16.86 31.31
N TRP A 146 3.97 16.70 30.15
CA TRP A 146 5.37 16.27 30.05
C TRP A 146 6.16 17.27 29.24
N ASN A 147 7.38 17.56 29.69
CA ASN A 147 8.30 18.44 28.96
C ASN A 147 8.64 17.80 27.60
N GLY A 148 8.42 18.55 26.51
CA GLY A 148 8.72 18.12 25.15
C GLY A 148 7.57 17.43 24.40
N ILE A 149 6.39 17.24 25.02
CA ILE A 149 5.21 16.68 24.34
C ILE A 149 4.12 17.74 24.23
N SER A 150 3.72 18.07 22.99
CA SER A 150 2.65 19.03 22.70
C SER A 150 1.49 18.37 21.96
N LEU A 151 0.27 18.81 22.25
CA LEU A 151 -0.93 18.40 21.52
C LEU A 151 -1.05 19.26 20.26
N LYS A 152 -1.12 18.63 19.09
CA LYS A 152 -1.48 19.28 17.83
C LYS A 152 -2.83 18.73 17.36
N GLN A 153 -3.77 19.62 17.10
CA GLN A 153 -5.07 19.28 16.49
C GLN A 153 -5.19 20.06 15.19
N GLY A 154 -5.46 19.34 14.09
CA GLY A 154 -5.75 19.94 12.78
C GLY A 154 -7.24 19.85 12.47
N GLU A 155 -7.69 20.71 11.57
CA GLU A 155 -9.05 20.71 11.02
C GLU A 155 -9.01 20.15 9.60
N SER A 156 -10.00 19.34 9.23
CA SER A 156 -10.13 18.78 7.88
C SER A 156 -11.59 18.74 7.45
N VAL A 157 -11.84 18.94 6.16
CA VAL A 157 -13.18 18.81 5.58
C VAL A 157 -13.64 17.36 5.71
N ARG A 158 -14.91 17.15 6.08
CA ARG A 158 -15.56 15.84 6.14
C ARG A 158 -16.79 15.84 5.27
N ILE A 159 -16.82 14.92 4.30
CA ILE A 159 -18.00 14.65 3.47
C ILE A 159 -18.72 13.46 4.10
N ARG A 160 -20.00 13.64 4.46
CA ARG A 160 -20.88 12.59 4.98
C ARG A 160 -21.88 12.22 3.90
#